data_AF-A0A395CTD9-F1
#
_entry.id   AF-A0A395CTD9-F1
#
_cell.length_a   1.000
_cell.length_b   1.000
_cell.length_c   1.000
_cell.angle_alpha   90.00
_cell.angle_beta   90.00
_cell.angle_gamma   90.00
#
_symmetry.space_group_name_H-M   'P 1'
#
loop_
_entity.id
_entity.type
_entity.pdbx_description
1 polymer ?
#
loop_
_entity_poly.entity_id
_entity_poly.type
_entity_poly.pdbx_seq_one_letter_code
_entity_poly.pdbx_strand_id
1 'polypeptide(L)'
;HVGAEVHPEAPRVSAELPETGERFEGLLPPVVAAPAFAIRKPAVAVFTLDDYVTAGVMAQEHAATLRAAVVGRMNILVAGGTSTGKTTLVNALLAEIAKSADRIVLIEDTRELQCAAPNLVALRTKDGVASLSDLVRSSLRLRPDRIPIGEVRGPEALDLLKAWGTGHPGGIGTIHAGSALGALRRLEQLIQEAVVTVPRALIAETIQIVAVLAGRGAERKLIELAAVKGLNKRGDYALADFTRIKFGENHG
;
A
#
# COMPACT_ATOMS: atom_id res chain seq x y z
N HIS A 1 -22.56 19.50 -2.12
CA HIS A 1 -22.31 19.74 -0.67
C HIS A 1 -21.98 18.43 0.03
N VAL A 2 -21.07 18.46 1.02
CA VAL A 2 -20.68 17.28 1.81
C VAL A 2 -21.77 16.88 2.81
N GLY A 3 -22.61 17.84 3.24
CA GLY A 3 -23.77 17.58 4.10
C GLY A 3 -23.43 17.19 5.54
N ALA A 4 -22.20 17.48 6.00
CA ALA A 4 -21.76 17.24 7.37
C ALA A 4 -21.81 18.55 8.17
N GLU A 5 -22.36 18.49 9.38
CA GLU A 5 -22.37 19.59 10.34
C GLU A 5 -21.21 19.45 11.35
N VAL A 6 -20.73 20.59 11.84
CA VAL A 6 -19.64 20.64 12.83
C VAL A 6 -20.04 21.58 13.94
N HIS A 7 -20.01 21.09 15.17
CA HIS A 7 -20.41 21.81 16.38
C HIS A 7 -19.67 21.22 17.59
N PRO A 8 -19.71 21.84 18.78
CA PRO A 8 -18.91 21.38 19.92
C PRO A 8 -19.12 19.92 20.35
N GLU A 9 -20.30 19.34 20.11
CA GLU A 9 -20.62 17.93 20.38
C GLU A 9 -20.20 16.97 19.26
N ALA A 10 -19.97 17.50 18.05
CA ALA A 10 -19.39 16.78 16.91
C ALA A 10 -18.28 17.65 16.28
N PRO A 11 -17.15 17.85 16.97
CA PRO A 11 -16.18 18.91 16.66
C PRO A 11 -15.23 18.56 15.51
N ARG A 12 -15.48 17.47 14.79
CA ARG A 12 -14.62 16.95 13.72
C ARG A 12 -15.42 16.79 12.43
N VAL A 13 -14.83 17.22 11.33
CA VAL A 13 -15.31 16.92 9.99
C VAL A 13 -14.17 16.40 9.13
N SER A 14 -14.41 15.25 8.50
CA SER A 14 -13.56 14.70 7.45
C SER A 14 -14.37 14.67 6.17
N ALA A 15 -13.85 15.28 5.11
CA ALA A 15 -14.60 15.53 3.88
C ALA A 15 -13.70 15.52 2.64
N GLU A 16 -14.32 15.58 1.47
CA GLU A 16 -13.65 15.93 0.21
C GLU A 16 -14.25 17.21 -0.34
N LEU A 17 -13.37 18.08 -0.82
CA LEU A 17 -13.79 19.31 -1.47
C LEU A 17 -14.49 18.97 -2.80
N PRO A 18 -15.64 19.61 -3.10
CA PRO A 18 -16.32 19.46 -4.38
C PRO A 18 -15.37 19.81 -5.53
N GLU A 19 -15.57 19.16 -6.69
CA GLU A 19 -14.84 19.39 -7.95
C GLU A 19 -13.38 18.94 -7.95
N THR A 20 -12.60 19.29 -6.92
CA THR A 20 -11.16 18.99 -6.84
C THR A 20 -10.85 17.65 -6.19
N GLY A 21 -11.76 17.12 -5.35
CA GLY A 21 -11.57 15.86 -4.64
C GLY A 21 -10.50 15.91 -3.54
N GLU A 22 -10.03 17.09 -3.16
CA GLU A 22 -9.01 17.28 -2.14
C GLU A 22 -9.56 16.88 -0.78
N ARG A 23 -8.77 16.16 0.02
CA ARG A 23 -9.19 15.77 1.38
C ARG A 23 -9.17 16.98 2.29
N PHE A 24 -10.25 17.20 3.02
CA PHE A 24 -10.41 18.21 4.04
C PHE A 24 -10.56 17.54 5.42
N GLU A 25 -9.80 18.01 6.39
CA GLU A 25 -9.98 17.68 7.81
C GLU A 25 -10.17 18.98 8.57
N GLY A 26 -11.28 19.13 9.28
CA GLY A 26 -11.61 20.31 10.10
C GLY A 26 -11.87 19.92 11.54
N LEU A 27 -11.39 20.75 12.47
CA LEU A 27 -11.53 20.56 13.92
C LEU A 27 -12.01 21.87 14.57
N LEU A 28 -12.94 21.76 15.53
CA LEU A 28 -13.45 22.85 16.34
C LEU A 28 -13.17 22.61 17.84
N PRO A 29 -13.26 23.66 18.68
CA PRO A 29 -13.32 23.49 20.13
C PRO A 29 -14.46 22.53 20.55
N PRO A 30 -14.27 21.73 21.61
CA PRO A 30 -13.15 21.75 22.57
C PRO A 30 -11.93 20.89 22.17
N VAL A 31 -11.94 20.21 21.02
CA VAL A 31 -10.83 19.33 20.59
C VAL A 31 -9.57 20.12 20.22
N VAL A 32 -9.75 21.34 19.74
CA VAL A 32 -8.67 22.30 19.44
C VAL A 32 -8.97 23.65 20.09
N ALA A 33 -7.93 24.42 20.44
CA ALA A 33 -8.09 25.72 21.12
C ALA A 33 -8.82 26.76 20.25
N ALA A 34 -8.63 26.69 18.93
CA ALA A 34 -9.31 27.51 17.93
C ALA A 34 -9.58 26.64 16.69
N PRO A 35 -10.59 26.98 15.86
CA PRO A 35 -10.88 26.26 14.62
C PRO A 35 -9.62 26.04 13.77
N ALA A 36 -9.36 24.80 13.39
CA ALA A 36 -8.20 24.42 12.60
C ALA A 36 -8.63 23.48 11.47
N PHE A 37 -7.93 23.55 10.33
CA PHE A 37 -8.18 22.63 9.23
C PHE A 37 -6.91 22.31 8.44
N ALA A 38 -6.94 21.19 7.72
CA ALA A 38 -5.91 20.79 6.78
C ALA A 38 -6.56 20.34 5.46
N ILE A 39 -5.97 20.77 4.35
CA ILE A 39 -6.35 20.30 3.01
C ILE A 39 -5.17 19.53 2.43
N ARG A 40 -5.42 18.29 2.01
CA ARG A 40 -4.44 17.45 1.34
C ARG A 40 -4.81 17.30 -0.13
N LYS A 41 -3.95 17.84 -0.99
CA LYS A 41 -4.13 17.76 -2.44
C LYS A 41 -3.77 16.37 -2.98
N PRO A 42 -4.54 15.83 -3.92
CA PRO A 42 -4.15 14.62 -4.62
C PRO A 42 -2.90 14.89 -5.46
N ALA A 43 -2.08 13.85 -5.66
CA ALA A 43 -0.94 13.95 -6.56
C ALA A 43 -1.45 14.10 -8.00
N VAL A 44 -0.92 15.07 -8.75
CA VAL A 44 -1.38 15.34 -10.12
C VAL A 44 -0.67 14.43 -11.14
N ALA A 45 0.56 14.01 -10.87
CA ALA A 45 1.36 13.18 -11.76
C ALA A 45 1.58 11.78 -11.18
N VAL A 46 1.34 10.76 -12.01
CA VAL A 46 1.77 9.39 -11.75
C VAL A 46 3.23 9.27 -12.19
N PHE A 47 4.13 9.02 -11.25
CA PHE A 47 5.52 8.72 -11.54
C PHE A 47 5.64 7.26 -11.99
N THR A 48 6.38 7.01 -13.06
CA THR A 48 6.75 5.67 -13.53
C THR A 48 7.95 5.13 -12.77
N LEU A 49 8.22 3.83 -12.88
CA LEU A 49 9.47 3.27 -12.32
C LEU A 49 10.72 3.84 -13.01
N ASP A 50 10.63 4.21 -14.28
CA ASP A 50 11.73 4.86 -15.02
C ASP A 50 12.01 6.27 -14.50
N ASP A 51 10.98 7.01 -14.04
CA ASP A 51 11.15 8.30 -13.37
C ASP A 51 11.90 8.14 -12.03
N TYR A 52 11.62 7.06 -11.29
CA TYR A 52 12.33 6.76 -10.05
C TYR A 52 13.81 6.45 -10.31
N VAL A 53 14.14 5.77 -11.42
CA VAL A 53 15.53 5.52 -11.82
C VAL A 53 16.21 6.81 -12.25
N THR A 54 15.56 7.61 -13.09
CA THR A 54 16.06 8.90 -13.56
C THR A 54 16.33 9.87 -12.42
N ALA A 55 15.45 9.91 -11.41
CA ALA A 55 15.63 10.70 -10.20
C ALA A 55 16.63 10.09 -9.20
N GLY A 56 17.22 8.93 -9.51
CA GLY A 56 18.16 8.22 -8.66
C GLY A 56 17.54 7.68 -7.37
N VAL A 57 16.21 7.59 -7.27
CA VAL A 57 15.50 7.06 -6.08
C VAL A 57 15.74 5.55 -5.94
N MET A 58 15.86 4.83 -7.06
CA MET A 58 16.24 3.42 -7.10
C MET A 58 17.14 3.12 -8.30
N ALA A 59 17.88 2.01 -8.25
CA ALA A 59 18.67 1.52 -9.37
C ALA A 59 17.78 0.85 -10.44
N GLN A 60 18.30 0.72 -11.65
CA GLN A 60 17.58 0.11 -12.79
C GLN A 60 17.18 -1.34 -12.49
N GLU A 61 18.02 -2.08 -11.78
CA GLU A 61 17.82 -3.48 -11.40
C GLU A 61 16.66 -3.62 -10.40
N HIS A 62 16.49 -2.65 -9.49
CA HIS A 62 15.35 -2.62 -8.58
C HIS A 62 14.05 -2.41 -9.36
N ALA A 63 14.04 -1.47 -10.30
CA ALA A 63 12.89 -1.22 -11.17
C ALA A 63 12.56 -2.43 -12.05
N ALA A 64 13.57 -3.14 -12.57
CA ALA A 64 13.39 -4.37 -13.33
C ALA A 64 12.81 -5.50 -12.45
N THR A 65 13.31 -5.65 -11.22
CA THR A 65 12.81 -6.63 -10.25
C THR A 65 11.34 -6.37 -9.90
N LEU A 66 10.97 -5.11 -9.65
CA LEU A 66 9.59 -4.72 -9.37
C LEU A 66 8.67 -4.96 -10.59
N ARG A 67 9.12 -4.63 -11.81
CA ARG A 67 8.40 -4.95 -13.05
C ARG A 67 8.16 -6.45 -13.19
N ALA A 68 9.19 -7.26 -13.00
CA ALA A 68 9.09 -8.72 -13.07
C ALA A 68 8.12 -9.26 -12.00
N ALA A 69 8.16 -8.72 -10.77
CA ALA A 69 7.23 -9.09 -9.71
C ALA A 69 5.77 -8.75 -10.06
N VAL A 70 5.52 -7.57 -10.65
CA VAL A 70 4.19 -7.17 -11.11
C VAL A 70 3.69 -8.11 -12.21
N VAL A 71 4.50 -8.38 -13.23
CA VAL A 71 4.15 -9.29 -14.34
C VAL A 71 3.89 -10.70 -13.82
N GLY A 72 4.73 -11.19 -12.91
CA GLY A 72 4.59 -12.50 -12.26
C GLY A 72 3.47 -12.59 -11.23
N ARG A 73 2.62 -11.55 -11.10
CA ARG A 73 1.53 -11.48 -10.10
C ARG A 73 2.01 -11.79 -8.67
N MET A 74 3.20 -11.33 -8.30
CA MET A 74 3.68 -11.40 -6.92
C MET A 74 2.96 -10.37 -6.06
N ASN A 75 2.69 -10.70 -4.80
CA ASN A 75 2.18 -9.75 -3.82
C ASN A 75 3.35 -8.89 -3.31
N ILE A 76 3.16 -7.58 -3.41
CA ILE A 76 4.19 -6.58 -3.11
C ILE A 76 3.71 -5.69 -1.96
N LEU A 77 4.50 -5.62 -0.89
CA LEU A 77 4.27 -4.71 0.21
C LEU A 77 5.25 -3.54 0.15
N VAL A 78 4.74 -2.33 0.03
CA VAL A 78 5.54 -1.10 0.02
C VAL A 78 5.56 -0.51 1.44
N ALA A 79 6.73 -0.47 2.04
CA ALA A 79 6.96 0.04 3.38
C ALA A 79 7.73 1.37 3.39
N GLY A 80 7.69 2.06 4.52
CA GLY A 80 8.33 3.36 4.73
C GLY A 80 7.58 4.22 5.74
N GLY A 81 8.25 5.24 6.29
CA GLY A 81 7.62 6.21 7.19
C GLY A 81 6.66 7.18 6.49
N THR A 82 6.10 8.13 7.25
CA THR A 82 5.23 9.18 6.70
C THR A 82 5.99 10.07 5.70
N SER A 83 5.34 10.33 4.56
CA SER A 83 5.85 11.16 3.46
C SER A 83 7.09 10.64 2.72
N THR A 84 7.42 9.35 2.90
CA THR A 84 8.51 8.68 2.17
C THR A 84 8.15 8.34 0.73
N GLY A 85 6.88 8.46 0.32
CA GLY A 85 6.45 8.24 -1.07
C GLY A 85 5.92 6.82 -1.36
N LYS A 86 5.48 6.07 -0.34
CA LYS A 86 4.89 4.73 -0.50
C LYS A 86 3.77 4.70 -1.54
N THR A 87 2.77 5.54 -1.37
CA THR A 87 1.61 5.63 -2.27
C THR A 87 2.05 6.01 -3.69
N THR A 88 3.05 6.89 -3.82
CA THR A 88 3.63 7.26 -5.12
C THR A 88 4.28 6.06 -5.82
N LEU A 89 5.02 5.21 -5.09
CA LEU A 89 5.59 3.99 -5.66
C LEU A 89 4.51 2.98 -6.00
N VAL A 90 3.47 2.82 -5.17
CA VAL A 90 2.32 1.97 -5.51
C VAL A 90 1.64 2.46 -6.79
N ASN A 91 1.47 3.76 -7.00
CA ASN A 91 0.94 4.30 -8.26
C ASN A 91 1.83 3.95 -9.47
N ALA A 92 3.15 3.96 -9.31
CA ALA A 92 4.07 3.49 -10.34
C ALA A 92 3.87 2.00 -10.67
N LEU A 93 3.68 1.16 -9.65
CA LEU A 93 3.40 -0.28 -9.84
C LEU A 93 2.01 -0.52 -10.44
N LEU A 94 1.01 0.29 -10.08
CA LEU A 94 -0.32 0.25 -10.69
C LEU A 94 -0.28 0.64 -12.17
N ALA A 95 0.61 1.55 -12.57
CA ALA A 95 0.83 1.88 -13.97
C ALA A 95 1.43 0.71 -14.75
N GLU A 96 2.28 -0.11 -14.12
CA GLU A 96 2.74 -1.38 -14.72
C GLU A 96 1.61 -2.40 -14.82
N ILE A 97 0.76 -2.53 -13.79
CA ILE A 97 -0.42 -3.42 -13.84
C ILE A 97 -1.39 -2.99 -14.95
N ALA A 98 -1.59 -1.69 -15.14
CA ALA A 98 -2.51 -1.15 -16.14
C ALA A 98 -2.15 -1.52 -17.59
N LYS A 99 -0.94 -2.03 -17.84
CA LYS A 99 -0.52 -2.59 -19.14
C LYS A 99 -1.10 -3.99 -19.41
N SER A 100 -1.73 -4.60 -18.41
CA SER A 100 -2.41 -5.90 -18.52
C SER A 100 -3.93 -5.74 -18.72
N ALA A 101 -4.61 -6.85 -18.98
CA ALA A 101 -6.07 -6.91 -19.04
C ALA A 101 -6.73 -7.30 -17.69
N ASP A 102 -5.94 -7.27 -16.60
CA ASP A 102 -6.37 -7.73 -15.28
C ASP A 102 -7.57 -6.90 -14.77
N ARG A 103 -8.54 -7.59 -14.16
CA ARG A 103 -9.59 -6.93 -13.39
C ARG A 103 -9.07 -6.49 -12.03
N ILE A 104 -9.08 -5.20 -11.77
CA ILE A 104 -8.53 -4.63 -10.55
C ILE A 104 -9.68 -4.19 -9.64
N VAL A 105 -9.68 -4.67 -8.40
CA VAL A 105 -10.53 -4.12 -7.34
C VAL A 105 -9.63 -3.39 -6.36
N LEU A 106 -9.57 -2.06 -6.51
CA LEU A 106 -8.73 -1.19 -5.72
C LEU A 106 -9.48 -0.77 -4.46
N ILE A 107 -8.84 -0.84 -3.30
CA ILE A 107 -9.46 -0.54 -2.01
C ILE A 107 -8.67 0.55 -1.30
N GLU A 108 -9.31 1.65 -0.92
CA GLU A 108 -8.64 2.73 -0.20
C GLU A 108 -9.55 3.43 0.82
N ASP A 109 -8.95 4.13 1.77
CA ASP A 109 -9.70 4.95 2.74
C ASP A 109 -9.87 6.39 2.23
N THR A 110 -8.76 6.96 1.74
CA THR A 110 -8.71 8.24 1.06
C THR A 110 -8.27 8.00 -0.38
N ARG A 111 -8.87 8.72 -1.34
CA ARG A 111 -8.49 8.66 -2.75
C ARG A 111 -7.09 9.19 -2.97
N GLU A 112 -6.13 8.29 -3.07
CA GLU A 112 -4.73 8.60 -3.36
C GLU A 112 -4.15 7.70 -4.46
N LEU A 113 -4.71 6.51 -4.62
CA LEU A 113 -4.23 5.59 -5.64
C LEU A 113 -4.76 5.96 -7.01
N GLN A 114 -3.88 5.86 -8.00
CA GLN A 114 -4.17 6.19 -9.39
C GLN A 114 -3.90 4.96 -10.25
N CYS A 115 -4.95 4.42 -10.83
CA CYS A 115 -4.88 3.26 -11.71
C CYS A 115 -5.66 3.53 -12.99
N ALA A 116 -5.00 3.39 -14.14
CA ALA A 116 -5.60 3.59 -15.45
C ALA A 116 -6.04 2.28 -16.12
N ALA A 117 -6.07 1.17 -15.37
CA ALA A 117 -6.47 -0.11 -15.93
C ALA A 117 -7.92 -0.05 -16.45
N PRO A 118 -8.22 -0.59 -17.65
CA PRO A 118 -9.56 -0.50 -18.23
C PRO A 118 -10.65 -1.18 -17.38
N ASN A 119 -10.31 -2.26 -16.68
CA ASN A 119 -11.24 -3.07 -15.89
C ASN A 119 -11.05 -2.80 -14.38
N LEU A 120 -11.29 -1.55 -13.96
CA LEU A 120 -11.11 -1.09 -12.59
C LEU A 120 -12.44 -0.94 -11.85
N VAL A 121 -12.50 -1.45 -10.62
CA VAL A 121 -13.49 -1.09 -9.62
C VAL A 121 -12.77 -0.46 -8.42
N ALA A 122 -13.02 0.81 -8.14
CA ALA A 122 -12.45 1.50 -6.99
C ALA A 122 -13.46 1.50 -5.83
N LEU A 123 -13.11 0.82 -4.74
CA LEU A 123 -13.86 0.74 -3.50
C LEU A 123 -13.24 1.67 -2.47
N ARG A 124 -14.11 2.33 -1.70
CA ARG A 124 -13.68 3.25 -0.65
C ARG A 124 -14.41 2.98 0.65
N THR A 125 -13.70 3.13 1.76
CA THR A 125 -14.32 3.14 3.07
C THR A 125 -15.34 4.28 3.18
N LYS A 126 -16.29 4.09 4.08
CA LYS A 126 -17.19 5.14 4.51
C LYS A 126 -17.52 4.90 5.97
N ASP A 127 -17.21 5.89 6.80
CA ASP A 127 -17.41 5.80 8.25
C ASP A 127 -18.85 5.38 8.58
N GLY A 128 -18.99 4.38 9.44
CA GLY A 128 -20.27 3.79 9.84
C GLY A 128 -20.97 2.95 8.76
N VAL A 129 -20.43 2.82 7.56
CA VAL A 129 -21.06 2.11 6.44
C VAL A 129 -20.21 0.92 5.97
N ALA A 130 -18.91 1.12 5.72
CA ALA A 130 -18.02 0.08 5.26
C ALA A 130 -16.58 0.33 5.71
N SER A 131 -16.02 -0.62 6.44
CA SER A 131 -14.60 -0.66 6.82
C SER A 131 -13.73 -1.25 5.71
N LEU A 132 -12.39 -1.12 5.81
CA LEU A 132 -11.48 -1.80 4.87
C LEU A 132 -11.72 -3.32 4.84
N SER A 133 -11.96 -3.95 5.99
CA SER A 133 -12.29 -5.37 6.09
C SER A 133 -13.54 -5.73 5.29
N ASP A 134 -14.60 -4.92 5.37
CA ASP A 134 -15.85 -5.15 4.64
C ASP A 134 -15.63 -5.06 3.13
N LEU A 135 -14.81 -4.10 2.68
CA LEU A 135 -14.47 -3.92 1.28
C LEU A 135 -13.60 -5.05 0.73
N VAL A 136 -12.61 -5.52 1.52
CA VAL A 136 -11.80 -6.69 1.13
C VAL A 136 -12.69 -7.91 0.95
N ARG A 137 -13.60 -8.19 1.88
CA ARG A 137 -14.54 -9.33 1.75
C ARG A 137 -15.49 -9.17 0.57
N SER A 138 -15.97 -7.95 0.33
CA SER A 138 -16.84 -7.64 -0.81
C SER A 138 -16.11 -7.82 -2.14
N SER A 139 -14.82 -7.46 -2.20
CA SER A 139 -14.01 -7.57 -3.41
C SER A 139 -13.96 -9.00 -3.96
N LEU A 140 -13.96 -10.01 -3.09
CA LEU A 140 -13.90 -11.43 -3.48
C LEU A 140 -15.09 -11.86 -4.36
N ARG A 141 -16.23 -11.17 -4.24
CA ARG A 141 -17.44 -11.44 -5.04
C ARG A 141 -17.42 -10.72 -6.39
N LEU A 142 -16.46 -9.82 -6.60
CA LEU A 142 -16.32 -9.05 -7.83
C LEU A 142 -15.39 -9.73 -8.85
N ARG A 143 -14.93 -10.95 -8.55
CA ARG A 143 -14.00 -11.74 -9.38
C ARG A 143 -12.76 -10.92 -9.80
N PRO A 144 -11.99 -10.35 -8.87
CA PRO A 144 -10.78 -9.61 -9.19
C PRO A 144 -9.70 -10.54 -9.73
N ASP A 145 -8.84 -10.05 -10.61
CA ASP A 145 -7.53 -10.63 -10.85
C ASP A 145 -6.53 -10.14 -9.80
N ARG A 146 -6.68 -8.89 -9.34
CA ARG A 146 -5.80 -8.26 -8.34
C ARG A 146 -6.60 -7.38 -7.37
N ILE A 147 -6.13 -7.33 -6.12
CA ILE A 147 -6.71 -6.50 -5.07
C ILE A 147 -5.61 -5.59 -4.47
N PRO A 148 -5.32 -4.43 -5.10
CA PRO A 148 -4.47 -3.42 -4.50
C PRO A 148 -5.19 -2.71 -3.34
N ILE A 149 -4.42 -2.36 -2.31
CA ILE A 149 -4.92 -1.63 -1.15
C ILE A 149 -4.07 -0.38 -0.88
N GLY A 150 -4.71 0.73 -0.52
CA GLY A 150 -4.05 1.99 -0.22
C GLY A 150 -3.03 1.86 0.90
N GLU A 151 -3.50 1.56 2.11
CA GLU A 151 -2.65 1.37 3.29
C GLU A 151 -3.31 0.37 4.24
N VAL A 152 -2.52 -0.60 4.71
CA VAL A 152 -2.94 -1.56 5.74
C VAL A 152 -2.57 -0.97 7.10
N ARG A 153 -3.57 -0.75 7.94
CA ARG A 153 -3.46 -0.03 9.22
C ARG A 153 -4.15 -0.72 10.39
N GLY A 154 -4.89 -1.80 10.15
CA GLY A 154 -5.68 -2.47 11.18
C GLY A 154 -6.01 -3.93 10.84
N PRO A 155 -7.12 -4.46 11.40
CA PRO A 155 -7.46 -5.88 11.34
C PRO A 155 -7.76 -6.40 9.92
N GLU A 156 -7.98 -5.51 8.94
CA GLU A 156 -8.12 -5.89 7.53
C GLU A 156 -6.91 -6.63 6.98
N ALA A 157 -5.74 -6.52 7.63
CA ALA A 157 -4.52 -7.24 7.28
C ALA A 157 -4.76 -8.76 7.13
N LEU A 158 -5.57 -9.37 8.00
CA LEU A 158 -5.87 -10.79 7.93
C LEU A 158 -6.80 -11.13 6.75
N ASP A 159 -7.84 -10.32 6.54
CA ASP A 159 -8.76 -10.49 5.41
C ASP A 159 -8.01 -10.35 4.08
N LEU A 160 -7.07 -9.39 4.00
CA LEU A 160 -6.24 -9.14 2.84
C LEU A 160 -5.28 -10.31 2.55
N LEU A 161 -4.60 -10.82 3.58
CA LEU A 161 -3.72 -11.98 3.42
C LEU A 161 -4.48 -13.22 2.96
N LYS A 162 -5.69 -13.44 3.48
CA LYS A 162 -6.55 -14.51 2.98
C LYS A 162 -6.88 -14.28 1.52
N ALA A 163 -7.34 -13.09 1.15
CA ALA A 163 -7.69 -12.76 -0.23
C ALA A 163 -6.52 -13.02 -1.20
N TRP A 164 -5.33 -12.50 -0.87
CA TRP A 164 -4.10 -12.66 -1.65
C TRP A 164 -3.56 -14.09 -1.67
N GLY A 165 -3.70 -14.82 -0.56
CA GLY A 165 -3.28 -16.21 -0.42
C GLY A 165 -4.25 -17.20 -1.08
N THR A 166 -5.53 -16.85 -1.23
CA THR A 166 -6.57 -17.75 -1.76
C THR A 166 -7.13 -17.24 -3.08
N GLY A 167 -6.33 -17.35 -4.14
CA GLY A 167 -6.80 -17.24 -5.53
C GLY A 167 -6.78 -15.85 -6.15
N HIS A 168 -6.32 -14.81 -5.44
CA HIS A 168 -6.23 -13.43 -5.97
C HIS A 168 -4.81 -12.85 -5.80
N PRO A 169 -3.80 -13.44 -6.45
CA PRO A 169 -2.41 -12.99 -6.33
C PRO A 169 -2.20 -11.63 -7.02
N GLY A 170 -0.99 -11.07 -6.91
CA GLY A 170 -0.63 -9.80 -7.53
C GLY A 170 -1.14 -8.57 -6.78
N GLY A 171 -1.47 -8.75 -5.50
CA GLY A 171 -1.84 -7.69 -4.58
C GLY A 171 -0.70 -6.71 -4.31
N ILE A 172 -1.02 -5.43 -4.21
CA ILE A 172 -0.05 -4.39 -3.86
C ILE A 172 -0.63 -3.55 -2.74
N GLY A 173 0.13 -3.36 -1.67
CA GLY A 173 -0.32 -2.57 -0.53
C GLY A 173 0.78 -1.72 0.08
N THR A 174 0.40 -0.70 0.84
CA THR A 174 1.36 0.03 1.69
C THR A 174 1.22 -0.31 3.16
N ILE A 175 2.32 -0.18 3.90
CA ILE A 175 2.35 -0.30 5.36
C ILE A 175 3.41 0.63 5.95
N HIS A 176 3.23 1.10 7.18
CA HIS A 176 4.28 1.87 7.88
C HIS A 176 5.27 0.94 8.57
N ALA A 177 6.50 0.91 8.06
CA ALA A 177 7.63 0.22 8.66
C ALA A 177 8.95 0.79 8.12
N GLY A 178 10.04 0.63 8.88
CA GLY A 178 11.38 1.12 8.50
C GLY A 178 12.29 0.08 7.84
N SER A 179 11.86 -1.17 7.72
CA SER A 179 12.60 -2.27 7.10
C SER A 179 11.64 -3.37 6.62
N ALA A 180 12.12 -4.29 5.78
CA ALA A 180 11.29 -5.38 5.27
C ALA A 180 10.85 -6.33 6.38
N LEU A 181 11.77 -6.72 7.27
CA LEU A 181 11.43 -7.50 8.46
C LEU A 181 10.46 -6.75 9.38
N GLY A 182 10.65 -5.44 9.53
CA GLY A 182 9.74 -4.57 10.28
C GLY A 182 8.34 -4.54 9.67
N ALA A 183 8.21 -4.55 8.35
CA ALA A 183 6.93 -4.57 7.65
C ALA A 183 6.16 -5.87 7.91
N LEU A 184 6.84 -7.02 7.86
CA LEU A 184 6.23 -8.31 8.18
C LEU A 184 5.81 -8.40 9.65
N ARG A 185 6.65 -7.94 10.58
CA ARG A 185 6.29 -7.86 12.00
C ARG A 185 5.15 -6.87 12.27
N ARG A 186 5.07 -5.78 11.51
CA ARG A 186 3.94 -4.84 11.60
C ARG A 186 2.65 -5.50 11.12
N LEU A 187 2.69 -6.28 10.02
CA LEU A 187 1.54 -7.08 9.61
C LEU A 187 1.10 -8.04 10.72
N GLU A 188 2.03 -8.71 11.42
CA GLU A 188 1.67 -9.55 12.57
C GLU A 188 0.89 -8.78 13.63
N GLN A 189 1.38 -7.60 14.02
CA GLN A 189 0.70 -6.76 15.03
C GLN A 189 -0.71 -6.35 14.60
N LEU A 190 -0.89 -5.97 13.33
CA LEU A 190 -2.20 -5.61 12.79
C LEU A 190 -3.16 -6.81 12.78
N ILE A 191 -2.65 -8.00 12.48
CA ILE A 191 -3.44 -9.24 12.52
C ILE A 191 -3.81 -9.62 13.96
N GLN A 192 -2.95 -9.32 14.94
CA GLN A 192 -3.24 -9.56 16.36
C GLN A 192 -4.44 -8.78 16.87
N GLU A 193 -4.82 -7.70 16.20
CA GLU A 193 -6.05 -6.97 16.52
C GLU A 193 -7.33 -7.78 16.21
N ALA A 194 -7.23 -8.77 15.31
CA ALA A 194 -8.34 -9.63 14.90
C ALA A 194 -8.30 -11.04 15.50
N VAL A 195 -7.12 -11.58 15.78
CA VAL A 195 -6.94 -12.97 16.23
C VAL A 195 -5.83 -13.11 17.27
N VAL A 196 -5.99 -14.07 18.19
CA VAL A 196 -5.00 -14.33 19.26
C VAL A 196 -3.70 -14.92 18.69
N THR A 197 -3.81 -15.86 17.75
CA THR A 197 -2.65 -16.54 17.16
C THR A 197 -2.45 -16.07 15.73
N VAL A 198 -1.31 -15.42 15.48
CA VAL A 198 -0.96 -14.91 14.15
C VAL A 198 -0.50 -16.06 13.24
N PRO A 199 -1.08 -16.21 12.04
CA PRO A 199 -0.65 -17.21 11.07
C PRO A 199 0.62 -16.74 10.33
N ARG A 200 1.78 -16.78 11.00
CA ARG A 200 3.06 -16.29 10.44
C ARG A 200 3.48 -17.00 9.15
N ALA A 201 3.18 -18.30 9.05
CA ALA A 201 3.42 -19.07 7.82
C ALA A 201 2.62 -18.51 6.64
N LEU A 202 1.33 -18.18 6.85
CA LEU A 202 0.49 -17.56 5.83
C LEU A 202 1.06 -16.20 5.38
N ILE A 203 1.55 -15.38 6.31
CA ILE A 203 2.22 -14.10 5.96
C ILE A 203 3.41 -14.36 5.04
N ALA A 204 4.27 -15.31 5.43
CA ALA A 204 5.51 -15.60 4.72
C ALA A 204 5.30 -16.23 3.33
N GLU A 205 4.21 -16.99 3.16
CA GLU A 205 3.80 -17.58 1.88
C GLU A 205 3.10 -16.57 0.97
N THR A 206 2.35 -15.64 1.57
CA THR A 206 1.51 -14.70 0.84
C THR A 206 2.28 -13.48 0.37
N ILE A 207 3.17 -12.90 1.18
CA ILE A 207 3.95 -11.72 0.78
C ILE A 207 5.23 -12.20 0.11
N GLN A 208 5.46 -11.87 -1.17
CA GLN A 208 6.67 -12.30 -1.86
C GLN A 208 7.74 -11.22 -1.94
N ILE A 209 7.35 -9.93 -2.09
CA ILE A 209 8.30 -8.81 -2.20
C ILE A 209 7.95 -7.73 -1.18
N VAL A 210 8.98 -7.18 -0.54
CA VAL A 210 8.87 -5.98 0.30
C VAL A 210 9.83 -4.91 -0.21
N ALA A 211 9.30 -3.72 -0.50
CA ALA A 211 10.06 -2.57 -0.96
C ALA A 211 9.98 -1.45 0.08
N VAL A 212 11.11 -0.98 0.61
CA VAL A 212 11.15 -0.01 1.71
C VAL A 212 11.72 1.32 1.24
N LEU A 213 10.93 2.38 1.37
CA LEU A 213 11.34 3.75 1.09
C LEU A 213 11.71 4.49 2.38
N ALA A 214 12.76 5.30 2.29
CA ALA A 214 13.13 6.27 3.32
C ALA A 214 13.51 7.62 2.69
N GLY A 215 13.74 8.61 3.54
CA GLY A 215 14.01 9.98 3.12
C GLY A 215 12.76 10.74 2.68
N ARG A 216 12.94 12.01 2.32
CA ARG A 216 11.89 12.94 1.88
C ARG A 216 12.44 13.87 0.81
N GLY A 217 11.57 14.34 -0.08
CA GLY A 217 11.98 15.24 -1.18
C GLY A 217 13.07 14.59 -2.04
N ALA A 218 14.16 15.32 -2.27
CA ALA A 218 15.31 14.86 -3.05
C ALA A 218 16.09 13.69 -2.41
N GLU A 219 16.01 13.54 -1.08
CA GLU A 219 16.68 12.47 -0.33
C GLU A 219 15.89 11.15 -0.33
N ARG A 220 14.74 11.10 -1.03
CA ARG A 220 13.94 9.89 -1.11
C ARG A 220 14.73 8.78 -1.81
N LYS A 221 14.83 7.61 -1.18
CA LYS A 221 15.52 6.42 -1.72
C LYS A 221 14.77 5.14 -1.39
N LEU A 222 14.85 4.16 -2.29
CA LEU A 222 14.59 2.76 -1.98
C LEU A 222 15.78 2.21 -1.21
N ILE A 223 15.60 2.00 0.10
CA ILE A 223 16.69 1.59 1.01
C ILE A 223 16.75 0.09 1.23
N GLU A 224 15.67 -0.63 0.90
CA GLU A 224 15.62 -2.08 1.01
C GLU A 224 14.62 -2.62 -0.04
N LEU A 225 15.03 -3.64 -0.78
CA LEU A 225 14.16 -4.46 -1.62
C LEU A 225 14.44 -5.91 -1.25
N ALA A 226 13.46 -6.65 -0.76
CA ALA A 226 13.67 -8.00 -0.27
C ALA A 226 12.60 -8.97 -0.78
N ALA A 227 13.01 -10.19 -1.09
CA ALA A 227 12.09 -11.31 -1.27
C ALA A 227 11.91 -12.10 0.02
N VAL A 228 10.66 -12.44 0.34
CA VAL A 228 10.34 -13.32 1.46
C VAL A 228 10.50 -14.77 1.01
N LYS A 229 11.22 -15.57 1.81
CA LYS A 229 11.59 -16.97 1.50
C LYS A 229 10.93 -17.99 2.43
N GLY A 230 9.92 -17.57 3.20
CA GLY A 230 9.28 -18.37 4.23
C GLY A 230 9.82 -18.07 5.63
N LEU A 231 9.71 -19.06 6.52
CA LEU A 231 10.22 -19.01 7.90
C LEU A 231 11.50 -19.84 8.03
N ASN A 232 12.47 -19.37 8.81
CA ASN A 232 13.68 -20.09 9.13
C ASN A 232 13.46 -21.12 10.26
N LYS A 233 14.49 -21.91 10.58
CA LYS A 233 14.42 -22.95 11.65
C LYS A 233 14.08 -22.42 13.05
N ARG A 234 14.29 -21.12 13.30
CA ARG A 234 13.94 -20.44 14.56
C ARG A 234 12.53 -19.82 14.51
N GLY A 235 11.81 -20.02 13.41
CA GLY A 235 10.49 -19.47 13.17
C GLY A 235 10.49 -17.98 12.84
N ASP A 236 11.63 -17.34 12.52
CA ASP A 236 11.65 -15.95 12.06
C ASP A 236 11.62 -15.85 10.52
N TYR A 237 11.23 -14.71 9.95
CA TYR A 237 11.16 -14.56 8.50
C TYR A 237 12.55 -14.67 7.86
N ALA A 238 12.63 -15.47 6.80
CA ALA A 238 13.80 -15.54 5.94
C ALA A 238 13.62 -14.55 4.78
N LEU A 239 14.57 -13.63 4.63
CA LEU A 239 14.57 -12.61 3.58
C LEU A 239 15.81 -12.76 2.69
N ALA A 240 15.63 -12.61 1.38
CA ALA A 240 16.73 -12.45 0.43
C ALA A 240 16.79 -10.99 -0.01
N ASP A 241 17.88 -10.30 0.31
CA ASP A 241 18.08 -8.89 0.01
C ASP A 241 18.47 -8.69 -1.47
N PHE A 242 17.66 -7.91 -2.18
CA PHE A 242 17.86 -7.50 -3.56
C PHE A 242 18.45 -6.09 -3.70
N THR A 243 18.64 -5.37 -2.60
CA THR A 243 19.24 -4.02 -2.58
C THR A 243 20.74 -4.06 -2.92
N ARG A 244 21.36 -5.23 -2.73
CA ARG A 244 22.81 -5.45 -2.90
C ARG A 244 23.14 -6.40 -4.04
N ILE A 245 22.23 -6.64 -5.00
CA ILE A 245 22.55 -7.60 -6.06
C ILE A 245 23.71 -7.05 -6.91
N LYS A 246 24.92 -7.56 -6.64
CA LYS A 246 25.97 -7.67 -7.64
C LYS A 246 25.64 -8.90 -8.46
N PHE A 247 24.99 -8.74 -9.61
CA PHE A 247 25.06 -9.78 -10.61
C PHE A 247 26.50 -9.81 -11.11
N GLY A 248 27.12 -10.98 -11.03
CA GLY A 248 28.53 -11.18 -11.31
C GLY A 248 28.93 -10.71 -12.70
N GLU A 249 30.12 -10.14 -12.75
CA GLU A 249 30.99 -10.17 -13.92
C GLU A 249 31.04 -11.58 -14.54
N ASN A 250 31.25 -11.62 -15.85
CA ASN A 250 31.58 -12.77 -16.71
C ASN A 250 30.41 -13.55 -17.34
N HIS A 251 30.05 -13.14 -18.56
CA HIS A 251 30.27 -14.02 -19.70
C HIS A 251 31.23 -13.32 -20.67
N GLY A 252 32.46 -13.83 -20.71
CA GLY A 252 33.33 -13.70 -21.89
C GLY A 252 32.90 -14.68 -22.98
#